data_AF-W9VK85-F1
#
_entry.id   AF-W9VK85-F1
#
_cell.length_a   1.000
_cell.length_b   1.000
_cell.length_c   1.000
_cell.angle_alpha   90.00
_cell.angle_beta   90.00
_cell.angle_gamma   90.00
#
_symmetry.space_group_name_H-M   'P 1'
#
loop_
_entity.id
_entity.type
_entity.pdbx_description
1 polymer ?
#
loop_
_entity_poly.entity_id
_entity_poly.type
_entity_poly.pdbx_seq_one_letter_code
_entity_poly.pdbx_strand_id
1 'polypeptide(L)'
;MVTYSDNILPRCKGIAKAATEQNQTFTKDFLNTEVKYYDKMDEPKKVTHPQRLDDLYGTLFSSFTSPLPAGTPDKEKKKMVQTVLDQYHAKQASARAYLVLASQNGGMQKPYDKSAVGWFDRTQKTLEDLILGLQKTLNEWKV
;
A
#
# COMPACT_ATOMS: atom_id res chain seq x y z
N MET A 1 27.29 8.86 8.20
CA MET A 1 26.30 9.94 7.98
C MET A 1 25.12 9.30 7.26
N VAL A 2 23.89 9.44 7.76
CA VAL A 2 22.71 8.89 7.08
C VAL A 2 22.41 9.79 5.90
N THR A 3 22.62 9.32 4.68
CA THR A 3 22.23 10.03 3.45
C THR A 3 20.92 9.46 2.92
N TYR A 4 20.19 10.28 2.15
CA TYR A 4 19.01 9.83 1.43
C TYR A 4 19.33 8.60 0.55
N SER A 5 20.41 8.65 -0.22
CA SER A 5 20.77 7.61 -1.19
C SER A 5 21.17 6.29 -0.55
N ASP A 6 21.88 6.32 0.59
CA ASP A 6 22.46 5.11 1.17
C ASP A 6 21.52 4.42 2.17
N ASN A 7 20.54 5.14 2.73
CA ASN A 7 19.74 4.63 3.86
C ASN A 7 18.23 4.74 3.66
N ILE A 8 17.74 5.80 3.00
CA ILE A 8 16.31 6.05 2.82
C ILE A 8 15.81 5.43 1.50
N LEU A 9 16.47 5.75 0.40
CA LEU A 9 16.10 5.29 -0.94
C LEU A 9 16.06 3.75 -1.05
N PRO A 10 17.01 2.96 -0.50
CA PRO A 10 16.92 1.50 -0.56
C PRO A 10 15.69 0.95 0.17
N ARG A 11 15.31 1.55 1.31
CA ARG A 11 14.12 1.15 2.07
C ARG A 11 12.84 1.51 1.33
N CYS A 12 12.76 2.71 0.75
CA CYS A 12 11.65 3.11 -0.12
C CYS A 12 11.48 2.12 -1.29
N LYS A 13 12.57 1.78 -1.98
CA LYS A 13 12.57 0.78 -3.08
C LYS A 13 12.13 -0.61 -2.61
N GLY A 14 12.54 -1.03 -1.41
CA GLY A 14 12.10 -2.28 -0.80
C GLY A 14 10.58 -2.34 -0.59
N ILE A 15 10.01 -1.25 -0.05
CA ILE A 15 8.55 -1.10 0.12
C ILE A 15 7.83 -1.10 -1.25
N ALA A 16 8.33 -0.33 -2.22
CA ALA A 16 7.77 -0.27 -3.57
C ALA A 16 7.75 -1.64 -4.25
N LYS A 17 8.85 -2.39 -4.13
CA LYS A 17 8.97 -3.75 -4.66
C LYS A 17 7.94 -4.68 -4.01
N ALA A 18 7.86 -4.71 -2.68
CA ALA A 18 6.89 -5.54 -1.97
C ALA A 18 5.44 -5.18 -2.34
N ALA A 19 5.10 -3.89 -2.43
CA ALA A 19 3.78 -3.42 -2.84
C ALA A 19 3.47 -3.83 -4.30
N THR A 20 4.46 -3.81 -5.19
CA THR A 20 4.31 -4.22 -6.59
C THR A 20 4.04 -5.72 -6.70
N GLU A 21 4.84 -6.54 -6.02
CA GLU A 21 4.67 -8.00 -5.99
C GLU A 21 3.31 -8.39 -5.40
N GLN A 22 2.91 -7.77 -4.28
CA GLN A 22 1.61 -7.99 -3.69
C GLN A 22 0.47 -7.57 -4.62
N ASN A 23 0.57 -6.43 -5.30
CA ASN A 23 -0.47 -6.00 -6.24
C ASN A 23 -0.58 -6.95 -7.45
N GLN A 24 0.55 -7.47 -7.95
CA GLN A 24 0.57 -8.46 -9.02
C GLN A 24 -0.09 -9.77 -8.58
N THR A 25 0.26 -10.29 -7.39
CA THR A 25 -0.39 -11.46 -6.79
C THR A 25 -1.88 -11.22 -6.60
N PHE A 26 -2.27 -10.06 -6.06
CA PHE A 26 -3.67 -9.69 -5.88
C PHE A 26 -4.44 -9.75 -7.20
N THR A 27 -3.90 -9.10 -8.23
CA THR A 27 -4.51 -9.01 -9.55
C THR A 27 -4.68 -10.39 -10.18
N LYS A 28 -3.63 -11.21 -10.14
CA LYS A 28 -3.61 -12.53 -10.76
C LYS A 28 -4.52 -13.52 -10.05
N ASP A 29 -4.44 -13.59 -8.73
CA ASP A 29 -4.99 -14.71 -7.98
C ASP A 29 -6.39 -14.41 -7.42
N PHE A 30 -6.77 -13.13 -7.28
CA PHE A 30 -8.02 -12.72 -6.61
C PHE A 30 -8.88 -11.74 -7.41
N LEU A 31 -8.30 -10.68 -7.99
CA LEU A 31 -9.10 -9.67 -8.70
C LEU A 31 -9.85 -10.23 -9.90
N ASN A 32 -9.21 -11.14 -10.64
CA ASN A 32 -9.79 -11.75 -11.82
C ASN A 32 -10.64 -13.00 -11.52
N THR A 33 -10.76 -13.41 -10.26
CA THR A 33 -11.36 -14.72 -9.89
C THR A 33 -12.38 -14.66 -8.75
N GLU A 34 -12.23 -13.74 -7.80
CA GLU A 34 -12.96 -13.73 -6.53
C GLU A 34 -13.46 -12.33 -6.13
N VAL A 35 -12.73 -11.27 -6.48
CA VAL A 35 -13.07 -9.90 -6.06
C VAL A 35 -13.73 -9.15 -7.20
N LYS A 36 -14.95 -8.68 -6.98
CA LYS A 36 -15.65 -7.81 -7.92
C LYS A 36 -15.91 -6.46 -7.27
N TYR A 37 -15.08 -5.47 -7.58
CA TYR A 37 -15.31 -4.10 -7.15
C TYR A 37 -16.64 -3.58 -7.72
N TYR A 38 -17.28 -2.69 -6.97
CA TYR A 38 -18.51 -2.05 -7.42
C TYR A 38 -18.16 -0.99 -8.46
N ASP A 39 -19.02 -0.85 -9.46
CA ASP A 39 -18.96 0.29 -10.36
C ASP A 39 -19.25 1.56 -9.55
N LYS A 40 -18.62 2.69 -9.92
CA LYS A 40 -18.74 3.96 -9.17
C LYS A 40 -20.18 4.42 -8.95
N MET A 41 -21.12 4.01 -9.81
CA MET A 41 -22.53 4.36 -9.69
C MET A 41 -23.34 3.40 -8.80
N ASP A 42 -22.79 2.21 -8.53
CA ASP A 42 -23.42 1.12 -7.77
C ASP A 42 -22.72 0.86 -6.43
N GLU A 43 -21.80 1.75 -6.01
CA GLU A 43 -21.10 1.62 -4.75
C GLU A 43 -22.10 1.61 -3.58
N PRO A 44 -21.97 0.67 -2.62
CA PRO A 44 -22.91 0.57 -1.51
C PRO A 44 -22.91 1.90 -0.74
N LYS A 45 -24.10 2.43 -0.42
CA LYS A 45 -24.27 3.68 0.36
C LYS A 45 -23.48 3.72 1.69
N LYS A 46 -23.03 2.56 2.17
CA LYS A 46 -22.24 2.40 3.40
C LYS A 46 -20.74 2.65 3.20
N VAL A 47 -20.24 2.75 1.96
CA VAL A 47 -18.84 3.03 1.65
C VAL A 47 -18.70 4.50 1.29
N THR A 48 -18.34 5.33 2.26
CA THR A 48 -18.20 6.78 2.06
C THR A 48 -16.88 7.16 1.39
N HIS A 49 -15.87 6.29 1.49
CA HIS A 49 -14.51 6.50 0.96
C HIS A 49 -14.01 5.20 0.33
N PRO A 50 -14.53 4.81 -0.85
CA PRO A 50 -14.11 3.59 -1.54
C PRO A 50 -12.61 3.66 -1.85
N GLN A 51 -11.89 2.61 -1.50
CA GLN A 51 -10.46 2.52 -1.75
C GLN A 51 -10.15 1.13 -2.27
N ARG A 52 -9.76 1.01 -3.54
CA ARG A 52 -9.33 -0.28 -4.08
C ARG A 52 -7.94 -0.64 -3.58
N LEU A 53 -7.65 -1.94 -3.48
CA LEU A 53 -6.33 -2.42 -3.05
C LEU A 53 -5.22 -2.06 -4.05
N ASP A 54 -5.50 -2.12 -5.35
CA ASP A 54 -4.53 -1.75 -6.39
C ASP A 54 -4.15 -0.27 -6.32
N ASP A 55 -5.10 0.60 -5.99
CA ASP A 55 -4.85 2.02 -5.73
C ASP A 55 -4.07 2.27 -4.41
N LEU A 56 -4.30 1.45 -3.39
CA LEU A 56 -3.55 1.49 -2.13
C LEU A 56 -2.08 1.17 -2.39
N TYR A 57 -1.79 0.04 -3.04
CA TYR A 57 -0.43 -0.33 -3.45
C TYR A 57 0.15 0.67 -4.45
N GLY A 58 -0.71 1.21 -5.33
CA GLY A 58 -0.48 2.36 -6.22
C GLY A 58 0.27 3.50 -5.57
N THR A 59 -0.21 3.90 -4.40
CA THR A 59 0.36 5.01 -3.63
C THR A 59 1.84 4.75 -3.26
N LEU A 60 2.18 3.52 -2.86
CA LEU A 60 3.53 3.15 -2.46
C LEU A 60 4.48 3.02 -3.66
N PHE A 61 4.11 2.24 -4.68
CA PHE A 61 5.04 2.04 -5.79
C PHE A 61 5.24 3.33 -6.59
N SER A 62 4.19 4.11 -6.89
CA SER A 62 4.34 5.34 -7.69
C SER A 62 5.25 6.36 -7.01
N SER A 63 5.22 6.42 -5.68
CA SER A 63 5.97 7.39 -4.89
C SER A 63 7.40 6.95 -4.55
N PHE A 64 7.66 5.65 -4.44
CA PHE A 64 8.94 5.13 -3.91
C PHE A 64 9.82 4.39 -4.93
N THR A 65 9.34 4.18 -6.17
CA THR A 65 10.14 3.49 -7.20
C THR A 65 11.25 4.39 -7.75
N SER A 66 10.98 5.69 -7.87
CA SER A 66 11.92 6.67 -8.43
C SER A 66 12.65 7.44 -7.34
N PRO A 67 13.95 7.76 -7.54
CA PRO A 67 14.65 8.65 -6.64
C PRO A 67 14.04 10.06 -6.70
N LEU A 68 13.92 10.71 -5.54
CA LEU A 68 13.58 12.13 -5.46
C LEU A 68 14.67 12.98 -6.17
N PRO A 69 14.31 14.14 -6.75
CA PRO A 69 15.25 14.99 -7.47
C PRO A 69 16.49 15.36 -6.62
N ALA A 70 17.67 15.37 -7.26
CA ALA A 70 18.93 15.66 -6.57
C ALA A 70 18.96 17.06 -5.94
N GLY A 71 18.26 18.03 -6.54
CA GLY A 71 18.16 19.40 -6.03
C GLY A 71 17.19 19.59 -4.86
N THR A 72 16.44 18.57 -4.45
CA THR A 72 15.51 18.67 -3.33
C THR A 72 16.28 18.61 -2.00
N PRO A 73 16.11 19.60 -1.09
CA PRO A 73 16.69 19.57 0.25
C PRO A 73 16.26 18.33 1.05
N ASP A 74 17.15 17.81 1.88
CA ASP A 74 16.89 16.56 2.62
C ASP A 74 15.71 16.68 3.61
N LYS A 75 15.50 17.87 4.20
CA LYS A 75 14.30 18.17 5.00
C LYS A 75 13.00 18.00 4.19
N GLU A 76 13.00 18.42 2.93
CA GLU A 76 11.83 18.25 2.05
C GLU A 76 11.67 16.79 1.62
N LYS A 77 12.76 16.10 1.28
CA LYS A 77 12.72 14.66 0.99
C LYS A 77 12.11 13.87 2.16
N LYS A 78 12.54 14.14 3.39
CA LYS A 78 11.98 13.52 4.60
C LYS A 78 10.48 13.77 4.72
N LYS A 79 10.03 15.00 4.50
CA LYS A 79 8.60 15.36 4.50
C LYS A 79 7.82 14.63 3.40
N MET A 80 8.35 14.55 2.18
CA MET A 80 7.70 13.84 1.08
C MET A 80 7.52 12.35 1.39
N VAL A 81 8.56 11.70 1.92
CA VAL A 81 8.46 10.29 2.31
C VAL A 81 7.41 10.12 3.42
N GLN A 82 7.41 10.98 4.44
CA GLN A 82 6.42 10.93 5.51
C GLN A 82 4.98 11.09 4.98
N THR A 83 4.73 12.07 4.10
CA THR A 83 3.42 12.29 3.48
C THR A 83 2.91 11.04 2.76
N VAL A 84 3.78 10.31 2.05
CA VAL A 84 3.40 9.07 1.35
C VAL A 84 3.00 7.98 2.34
N LEU A 85 3.75 7.83 3.43
CA LEU A 85 3.42 6.86 4.49
C LEU A 85 2.10 7.22 5.18
N ASP A 86 1.87 8.49 5.47
CA ASP A 86 0.62 8.97 6.08
C ASP A 86 -0.58 8.72 5.16
N GLN A 87 -0.43 8.98 3.86
CA GLN A 87 -1.46 8.69 2.85
C GLN A 87 -1.77 7.19 2.76
N TYR A 88 -0.75 6.34 2.81
CA TYR A 88 -0.94 4.89 2.83
C TYR A 88 -1.73 4.45 4.07
N HIS A 89 -1.32 4.88 5.26
CA HIS A 89 -2.00 4.53 6.51
C HIS A 89 -3.45 5.03 6.55
N ALA A 90 -3.71 6.25 6.08
CA ALA A 90 -5.06 6.81 6.03
C ALA A 90 -6.00 6.01 5.11
N LYS A 91 -5.47 5.42 4.04
CA LYS A 91 -6.23 4.63 3.06
C LYS A 91 -6.40 3.16 3.45
N GLN A 92 -5.52 2.63 4.29
CA GLN A 92 -5.42 1.19 4.59
C GLN A 92 -6.71 0.59 5.16
N ALA A 93 -7.31 1.23 6.17
CA ALA A 93 -8.55 0.75 6.79
C ALA A 93 -9.71 0.72 5.81
N SER A 94 -9.87 1.78 5.01
CA SER A 94 -10.88 1.86 3.96
C SER A 94 -10.66 0.81 2.87
N ALA A 95 -9.41 0.54 2.50
CA ALA A 95 -9.08 -0.47 1.50
C ALA A 95 -9.49 -1.88 1.94
N ARG A 96 -9.18 -2.23 3.20
CA ARG A 96 -9.58 -3.50 3.79
C ARG A 96 -11.11 -3.63 3.85
N ALA A 97 -11.81 -2.59 4.31
CA ALA A 97 -13.26 -2.60 4.41
C ALA A 97 -13.92 -2.75 3.03
N TYR A 98 -13.40 -2.06 2.02
CA TYR A 98 -13.93 -2.15 0.66
C TYR A 98 -13.65 -3.52 0.02
N LEU A 99 -12.49 -4.11 0.27
CA LEU A 99 -12.16 -5.47 -0.15
C LEU A 99 -13.17 -6.49 0.39
N VAL A 100 -13.53 -6.43 1.67
CA VAL A 100 -14.52 -7.33 2.27
C VAL A 100 -15.85 -7.28 1.49
N LEU A 101 -16.31 -6.08 1.15
CA LEU A 101 -17.56 -5.89 0.41
C LEU A 101 -17.45 -6.36 -1.06
N ALA A 102 -16.29 -6.13 -1.69
CA ALA A 102 -16.04 -6.54 -3.07
C ALA A 102 -15.86 -8.07 -3.19
N SER A 103 -15.28 -8.73 -2.20
CA SER A 103 -15.21 -10.19 -2.10
C SER A 103 -16.60 -10.82 -1.91
N GLN A 104 -17.49 -10.19 -1.14
CA GLN A 104 -18.88 -10.65 -1.01
C GLN A 104 -19.65 -10.51 -2.33
N ASN A 105 -19.38 -9.46 -3.11
CA ASN A 105 -19.99 -9.21 -4.41
C ASN A 105 -19.53 -10.19 -5.51
N GLY A 106 -18.31 -10.71 -5.41
CA GLY A 106 -17.74 -11.63 -6.41
C GLY A 106 -18.37 -13.02 -6.44
N GLY A 107 -19.27 -13.35 -5.50
CA GLY A 107 -20.07 -14.58 -5.50
C GLY A 107 -19.31 -15.88 -5.18
N MET A 108 -17.97 -15.85 -5.17
CA MET A 108 -17.12 -17.00 -4.83
C MET A 108 -16.59 -16.84 -3.40
N GLN A 109 -17.26 -17.45 -2.42
CA GLN A 109 -16.76 -17.48 -1.04
C GLN A 109 -15.72 -18.58 -0.86
N LYS A 110 -14.46 -18.20 -0.66
CA LYS A 110 -13.39 -19.11 -0.25
C LYS A 110 -13.20 -19.10 1.27
N PRO A 111 -12.66 -20.17 1.88
CA PRO A 111 -12.21 -20.13 3.27
C PRO A 111 -11.29 -18.94 3.51
N TYR A 112 -11.39 -18.30 4.67
CA TYR A 112 -10.67 -17.05 4.99
C TYR A 112 -9.18 -17.11 4.61
N ASP A 113 -8.51 -18.20 4.97
CA ASP A 113 -7.07 -18.40 4.73
C ASP A 113 -6.69 -18.36 3.24
N LYS A 114 -7.64 -18.66 2.36
CA LYS A 114 -7.50 -18.68 0.91
C LYS A 114 -8.26 -17.54 0.21
N SER A 115 -8.93 -16.68 0.98
CA SER A 115 -9.67 -15.53 0.45
C SER A 115 -8.75 -14.34 0.20
N ALA A 116 -9.21 -13.40 -0.62
CA ALA A 116 -8.51 -12.14 -0.86
C ALA A 116 -8.27 -11.34 0.45
N VAL A 117 -9.26 -11.34 1.35
CA VAL A 117 -9.18 -10.64 2.65
C VAL A 117 -8.13 -11.29 3.55
N GLY A 118 -8.16 -12.61 3.70
CA GLY A 118 -7.18 -13.31 4.53
C GLY A 118 -5.76 -13.27 3.93
N TRP A 119 -5.64 -13.24 2.60
CA TRP A 119 -4.36 -12.97 1.95
C TRP A 119 -3.86 -11.56 2.28
N PHE A 120 -4.70 -10.54 2.14
CA PHE A 120 -4.34 -9.15 2.44
C PHE A 120 -3.90 -8.98 3.89
N ASP A 121 -4.67 -9.48 4.86
CA ASP A 121 -4.35 -9.34 6.29
C ASP A 121 -2.99 -10.00 6.64
N ARG A 122 -2.59 -11.08 5.94
CA ARG A 122 -1.27 -11.70 6.12
C ARG A 122 -0.15 -10.91 5.47
N THR A 123 -0.35 -10.46 4.23
CA THR A 123 0.70 -9.77 3.46
C THR A 123 0.90 -8.33 3.91
N GLN A 124 -0.12 -7.72 4.52
CA GLN A 124 -0.07 -6.40 5.15
C GLN A 124 1.01 -6.33 6.23
N LYS A 125 1.14 -7.37 7.06
CA LYS A 125 2.17 -7.42 8.12
C LYS A 125 3.58 -7.23 7.57
N THR A 126 3.90 -7.86 6.44
CA THR A 126 5.21 -7.71 5.79
C THR A 126 5.46 -6.27 5.34
N LEU A 127 4.45 -5.59 4.80
CA LEU A 127 4.58 -4.18 4.41
C LEU A 127 4.71 -3.28 5.63
N GLU A 128 3.95 -3.54 6.70
CA GLU A 128 4.03 -2.77 7.94
C GLU A 128 5.41 -2.89 8.59
N ASP A 129 6.01 -4.09 8.63
CA ASP A 129 7.36 -4.28 9.15
C ASP A 129 8.41 -3.47 8.34
N LEU A 130 8.28 -3.43 7.01
CA LEU A 130 9.14 -2.62 6.15
C LEU A 130 8.94 -1.11 6.39
N ILE A 131 7.68 -0.68 6.54
CA ILE A 131 7.32 0.72 6.81
C ILE A 131 7.85 1.16 8.18
N LEU A 132 7.68 0.34 9.22
CA LEU A 132 8.24 0.60 10.56
C LEU A 132 9.76 0.75 10.51
N GLY A 133 10.43 -0.11 9.73
CA GLY A 133 11.87 0.00 9.48
C GLY A 133 12.26 1.33 8.82
N LEU A 134 11.51 1.78 7.82
CA LEU A 134 11.71 3.08 7.17
C LEU A 134 11.44 4.24 8.14
N GLN A 135 10.34 4.22 8.89
CA GLN A 135 10.00 5.25 9.88
C GLN A 135 11.10 5.41 10.94
N LYS A 136 11.65 4.28 11.44
CA LYS A 136 12.78 4.32 12.37
C LYS A 136 13.99 5.03 11.75
N THR A 137 14.37 4.68 10.52
CA THR A 137 15.49 5.32 9.82
C THR A 137 15.22 6.79 9.51
N LEU A 138 13.99 7.18 9.17
CA LEU A 138 13.60 8.58 8.99
C LEU A 138 13.78 9.36 10.30
N ASN A 139 13.38 8.80 11.44
CA ASN A 139 13.53 9.44 12.74
C ASN A 139 15.00 9.65 13.13
N GLU A 140 15.87 8.69 12.79
CA GLU A 140 17.32 8.76 13.02
C GLU A 140 18.05 9.69 12.03
N TRP A 141 17.44 9.97 10.87
CA TRP A 141 17.99 10.87 9.87
C TRP A 141 17.91 12.33 10.34
N LYS A 142 19.06 12.86 10.78
CA LYS A 142 19.26 14.27 11.10
C LYS A 142 19.38 15.06 9.79
N VAL A 143 18.36 15.86 9.51
CA VAL A 143 18.22 16.77 8.36
C VAL A 143 18.24 18.23 8.82
#